data_AF-A0A7K2M2H3-F1
#
_entry.id   AF-A0A7K2M2H3-F1
#
_cell.length_a   1.000
_cell.length_b   1.000
_cell.length_c   1.000
_cell.angle_alpha   90.00
_cell.angle_beta   90.00
_cell.angle_gamma   90.00
#
_symmetry.space_group_name_H-M   'P 1'
#
loop_
_entity.id
_entity.type
_entity.pdbx_description
1 polymer ?
#
loop_
_entity_poly.entity_id
_entity_poly.type
_entity_poly.pdbx_seq_one_letter_code
_entity_poly.pdbx_strand_id
1 'polypeptide(L)'
;PAAGRAALAEAAQSLGTTWQTLLVAATAAYVRRLTGLTDVILGLPVSGRRSPRSRQVPAMATGTVALRLAVPLEASLADLVPVVAEEVGAALRHERYRHEDLCRELGLGGREGGLFGPLVNFMPYERDLDFGGAAGRVTNLASGPAPDLSVAVSGRADGSPGALVFDANPELHDAHGLALHAARLAAFVQRAAASPGTPVGDLDLLAPYERATLLVRRAPAAADGV
;
A
#
# COMPACT_ATOMS: atom_id res chain seq x y z
N PRO A 1 -2.38 -7.17 12.27
CA PRO A 1 -2.54 -7.41 13.73
C PRO A 1 -2.13 -6.16 14.51
N ALA A 2 -2.57 -6.00 15.77
CA ALA A 2 -2.24 -4.82 16.58
C ALA A 2 -0.72 -4.62 16.78
N ALA A 3 0.01 -5.70 17.07
CA ALA A 3 1.47 -5.67 17.20
C ALA A 3 2.17 -5.17 15.91
N GLY A 4 1.69 -5.58 14.73
CA GLY A 4 2.25 -5.11 13.46
C GLY A 4 2.01 -3.61 13.19
N ARG A 5 0.94 -3.03 13.74
CA ARG A 5 0.65 -1.59 13.63
C ARG A 5 1.56 -0.77 14.54
N ALA A 6 1.80 -1.25 15.76
CA ALA A 6 2.75 -0.64 16.69
C ALA A 6 4.17 -0.65 16.12
N ALA A 7 4.63 -1.80 15.62
CA ALA A 7 5.94 -1.93 14.98
C ALA A 7 6.12 -0.96 13.79
N LEU A 8 5.09 -0.77 12.96
CA LEU A 8 5.14 0.19 11.86
C LEU A 8 5.27 1.64 12.36
N ALA A 9 4.54 2.01 13.42
CA ALA A 9 4.62 3.35 14.00
C ALA A 9 5.97 3.61 14.67
N GLU A 10 6.50 2.65 15.41
CA GLU A 10 7.81 2.71 16.06
C GLU A 10 8.95 2.80 15.04
N ALA A 11 8.90 1.99 13.98
CA ALA A 11 9.87 2.05 12.90
C ALA A 11 9.82 3.37 12.12
N ALA A 12 8.61 3.92 11.90
CA ALA A 12 8.48 5.24 11.29
C ALA A 12 9.12 6.33 12.17
N GLN A 13 8.88 6.26 13.47
CA GLN A 13 9.47 7.19 14.44
C GLN A 13 11.01 7.08 14.48
N SER A 14 11.57 5.86 14.51
CA SER A 14 13.02 5.65 14.57
C SER A 14 13.74 6.12 13.31
N LEU A 15 13.08 6.04 12.15
CA LEU A 15 13.58 6.54 10.87
C LEU A 15 13.24 8.02 10.62
N GLY A 16 12.60 8.71 11.56
CA GLY A 16 12.24 10.13 11.43
C GLY A 16 11.23 10.41 10.32
N THR A 17 10.32 9.47 10.04
CA THR A 17 9.34 9.55 8.96
C THR A 17 7.91 9.29 9.43
N THR A 18 6.96 9.32 8.51
CA THR A 18 5.56 8.97 8.78
C THR A 18 5.29 7.49 8.48
N TRP A 19 4.34 6.88 9.19
CA TRP A 19 3.95 5.49 8.91
C TRP A 19 3.41 5.32 7.49
N GLN A 20 2.84 6.39 6.90
CA GLN A 20 2.37 6.43 5.52
C GLN A 20 3.55 6.28 4.56
N THR A 21 4.58 7.11 4.71
CA THR A 21 5.81 7.04 3.90
C THR A 21 6.46 5.65 4.03
N LEU A 22 6.56 5.14 5.26
CA LEU A 22 7.12 3.82 5.51
C LEU A 22 6.30 2.70 4.83
N LEU A 23 4.96 2.81 4.85
CA LEU A 23 4.09 1.84 4.17
C LEU A 23 4.22 1.91 2.65
N VAL A 24 4.34 3.11 2.06
CA VAL A 24 4.61 3.27 0.62
C VAL A 24 5.93 2.59 0.27
N ALA A 25 7.00 2.83 1.04
CA ALA A 25 8.31 2.22 0.81
C ALA A 25 8.26 0.68 0.92
N ALA A 26 7.58 0.17 1.96
CA ALA A 26 7.41 -1.28 2.14
C ALA A 26 6.56 -1.91 1.03
N THR A 27 5.54 -1.20 0.54
CA THR A 27 4.70 -1.66 -0.57
C THR A 27 5.50 -1.67 -1.88
N ALA A 28 6.32 -0.65 -2.14
CA ALA A 28 7.20 -0.62 -3.31
C ALA A 28 8.22 -1.77 -3.29
N ALA A 29 8.84 -2.02 -2.13
CA ALA A 29 9.74 -3.15 -1.91
C ALA A 29 9.04 -4.50 -2.11
N TYR A 30 7.81 -4.64 -1.62
CA TYR A 30 7.01 -5.84 -1.84
C TYR A 30 6.71 -6.07 -3.32
N VAL A 31 6.26 -5.04 -4.04
CA VAL A 31 5.99 -5.12 -5.49
C VAL A 31 7.25 -5.43 -6.27
N ARG A 32 8.39 -4.82 -5.92
CA ARG A 32 9.72 -5.15 -6.47
C ARG A 32 10.02 -6.64 -6.32
N ARG A 33 9.81 -7.19 -5.12
CA ARG A 33 10.09 -8.60 -4.82
C ARG A 33 9.16 -9.57 -5.53
N LEU A 34 7.90 -9.17 -5.77
CA LEU A 34 6.95 -9.97 -6.54
C LEU A 34 7.21 -9.95 -8.05
N THR A 35 7.50 -8.77 -8.60
CA THR A 35 7.49 -8.55 -10.05
C THR A 35 8.88 -8.63 -10.68
N GLY A 36 9.94 -8.45 -9.89
CA GLY A 36 11.30 -8.32 -10.41
C GLY A 36 11.57 -7.02 -11.18
N LEU A 37 10.64 -6.05 -11.17
CA LEU A 37 10.80 -4.74 -11.82
C LEU A 37 11.56 -3.77 -10.93
N THR A 38 12.61 -3.13 -11.44
CA THR A 38 13.44 -2.22 -10.62
C THR A 38 12.75 -0.88 -10.43
N ASP A 39 12.18 -0.36 -11.51
CA ASP A 39 11.29 0.79 -11.51
C ASP A 39 9.86 0.35 -11.16
N VAL A 40 9.46 0.58 -9.92
CA VAL A 40 8.11 0.33 -9.44
C VAL A 40 7.30 1.61 -9.55
N ILE A 41 6.11 1.54 -10.16
CA ILE A 41 5.18 2.67 -10.18
C ILE A 41 4.01 2.35 -9.25
N LEU A 42 3.83 3.15 -8.21
CA LEU A 42 2.66 3.10 -7.33
C LEU A 42 1.73 4.27 -7.62
N GLY A 43 0.42 4.04 -7.53
CA GLY A 43 -0.55 5.13 -7.56
C GLY A 43 -0.85 5.62 -6.15
N LEU A 44 -0.82 6.93 -5.94
CA LEU A 44 -1.20 7.55 -4.68
C LEU A 44 -2.44 8.43 -4.89
N PRO A 45 -3.62 8.01 -4.42
CA PRO A 45 -4.80 8.86 -4.44
C PRO A 45 -4.57 10.14 -3.63
N VAL A 46 -5.01 11.27 -4.19
CA VAL A 46 -4.85 12.60 -3.62
C VAL A 46 -6.21 13.29 -3.56
N SER A 47 -6.42 14.10 -2.52
CA SER A 47 -7.72 14.74 -2.31
C SER A 47 -8.07 15.77 -3.38
N GLY A 48 -7.06 16.42 -3.98
CA GLY A 48 -7.21 17.61 -4.83
C GLY A 48 -7.76 18.85 -4.11
N ARG A 49 -7.85 18.82 -2.77
CA ARG A 49 -8.49 19.85 -1.92
C ARG A 49 -7.48 20.66 -1.10
N ARG A 50 -6.74 21.55 -1.77
CA ARG A 50 -5.65 22.33 -1.15
C ARG A 50 -6.11 23.51 -0.29
N SER A 51 -7.22 24.14 -0.64
CA SER A 51 -7.72 25.33 0.07
C SER A 51 -8.75 24.96 1.14
N PRO A 52 -8.84 25.73 2.25
CA PRO A 52 -9.91 25.54 3.24
C PRO A 52 -11.30 25.51 2.61
N ARG A 53 -11.55 26.36 1.60
CA ARG A 53 -12.81 26.40 0.85
C ARG A 53 -13.05 25.11 0.07
N SER A 54 -12.06 24.60 -0.66
CA SER A 54 -12.21 23.34 -1.44
C SER A 54 -12.48 22.12 -0.56
N ARG A 55 -12.04 22.14 0.71
CA ARG A 55 -12.33 21.08 1.69
C ARG A 55 -13.78 21.08 2.17
N GLN A 56 -14.50 22.18 2.00
CA GLN A 56 -15.89 22.34 2.44
C GLN A 56 -16.91 22.14 1.30
N VAL A 57 -16.45 21.91 0.06
CA VAL A 57 -17.33 21.76 -1.10
C VAL A 57 -17.47 20.27 -1.46
N PRO A 58 -18.66 19.66 -1.32
CA PRO A 58 -18.91 18.32 -1.85
C PRO A 58 -18.77 18.34 -3.39
N ALA A 59 -17.78 17.62 -3.91
CA ALA A 59 -17.47 17.55 -5.34
C ALA A 59 -16.51 16.41 -5.64
N MET A 60 -16.49 15.94 -6.90
CA MET A 60 -15.46 15.06 -7.42
C MET A 60 -14.18 15.86 -7.66
N ALA A 61 -13.27 15.84 -6.70
CA ALA A 61 -11.99 16.58 -6.75
C ALA A 61 -10.77 15.67 -6.62
N THR A 62 -10.98 14.38 -6.33
CA THR A 62 -9.89 13.42 -6.15
C THR A 62 -9.15 13.19 -7.46
N GLY A 63 -7.85 12.96 -7.32
CA GLY A 63 -6.96 12.56 -8.40
C GLY A 63 -6.06 11.42 -7.94
N THR A 64 -5.11 11.04 -8.77
CA THR A 64 -4.08 10.07 -8.43
C THR A 64 -2.77 10.53 -9.05
N VAL A 65 -1.69 10.50 -8.26
CA VAL A 65 -0.35 10.80 -8.72
C VAL A 65 0.48 9.52 -8.87
N ALA A 66 1.40 9.51 -9.82
CA ALA A 66 2.37 8.44 -10.00
C ALA A 66 3.53 8.63 -9.03
N LEU A 67 3.90 7.58 -8.31
CA LEU A 67 5.17 7.49 -7.59
C LEU A 67 6.05 6.48 -8.33
N ARG A 68 7.02 6.97 -9.10
CA ARG A 68 8.01 6.11 -9.75
C ARG A 68 9.20 5.96 -8.82
N LEU A 69 9.42 4.75 -8.33
CA LEU A 69 10.41 4.43 -7.32
C LEU A 69 11.39 3.40 -7.87
N ALA A 70 12.67 3.74 -7.88
CA ALA A 70 13.73 2.77 -8.11
C ALA A 70 13.99 1.99 -6.82
N VAL A 71 13.87 0.66 -6.87
CA VAL A 71 14.01 -0.20 -5.70
C VAL A 71 15.09 -1.25 -5.94
N PRO A 72 16.37 -0.93 -5.64
CA PRO A 72 17.45 -1.93 -5.63
C PRO A 72 17.18 -3.03 -4.60
N LEU A 73 17.70 -4.25 -4.82
CA LEU A 73 17.48 -5.36 -3.88
C LEU A 73 18.40 -5.26 -2.66
N GLU A 74 19.54 -4.62 -2.82
CA GLU A 74 20.53 -4.30 -1.80
C GLU A 74 20.11 -3.14 -0.89
N ALA A 75 19.16 -2.31 -1.33
CA ALA A 75 18.63 -1.23 -0.51
C ALA A 75 17.78 -1.78 0.64
N SER A 76 17.85 -1.13 1.79
CA SER A 76 16.99 -1.41 2.95
C SER A 76 15.80 -0.46 3.01
N LEU A 77 14.85 -0.69 3.93
CA LEU A 77 13.77 0.27 4.15
C LEU A 77 14.29 1.62 4.63
N ALA A 78 15.35 1.63 5.44
CA ALA A 78 16.00 2.85 5.90
C ALA A 78 16.57 3.68 4.74
N ASP A 79 17.05 3.02 3.69
CA ASP A 79 17.58 3.68 2.48
C ASP A 79 16.46 4.18 1.56
N LEU A 80 15.34 3.45 1.48
CA LEU A 80 14.23 3.80 0.61
C LEU A 80 13.36 4.93 1.17
N VAL A 81 13.23 5.05 2.49
CA VAL A 81 12.35 6.05 3.14
C VAL A 81 12.64 7.49 2.69
N PRO A 82 13.90 7.98 2.68
CA PRO A 82 14.21 9.32 2.20
C PRO A 82 13.80 9.55 0.75
N VAL A 83 14.09 8.58 -0.13
CA VAL A 83 13.74 8.63 -1.56
C VAL A 83 12.22 8.70 -1.74
N VAL A 84 11.48 7.85 -1.03
CA VAL A 84 10.02 7.84 -1.07
C VAL A 84 9.43 9.14 -0.53
N ALA A 85 9.98 9.70 0.55
CA ALA A 85 9.53 10.97 1.11
C ALA A 85 9.70 12.12 0.10
N GLU A 86 10.85 12.16 -0.59
CA GLU A 86 11.14 13.14 -1.63
C GLU A 86 10.17 13.00 -2.82
N GLU A 87 9.99 11.78 -3.33
CA GLU A 87 9.09 11.49 -4.46
C GLU A 87 7.64 11.80 -4.14
N VAL A 88 7.15 11.45 -2.94
CA VAL A 88 5.81 11.83 -2.48
C VAL A 88 5.69 13.35 -2.42
N GLY A 89 6.67 14.04 -1.83
CA GLY A 89 6.69 15.50 -1.77
C GLY A 89 6.69 16.15 -3.15
N ALA A 90 7.40 15.57 -4.12
CA ALA A 90 7.44 16.02 -5.50
C ALA A 90 6.09 15.81 -6.21
N ALA A 91 5.55 14.60 -6.14
CA ALA A 91 4.28 14.24 -6.76
C ALA A 91 3.12 15.12 -6.25
N LEU A 92 3.06 15.39 -4.94
CA LEU A 92 2.03 16.24 -4.33
C LEU A 92 2.09 17.70 -4.80
N ARG A 93 3.24 18.22 -5.27
CA ARG A 93 3.29 19.55 -5.90
C ARG A 93 2.47 19.60 -7.19
N HIS A 94 2.36 18.47 -7.89
CA HIS A 94 1.70 18.31 -9.18
C HIS A 94 0.31 17.65 -9.10
N GLU A 95 -0.24 17.43 -7.91
CA GLU A 95 -1.51 16.70 -7.68
C GLU A 95 -2.76 17.24 -8.40
N ARG A 96 -2.69 18.45 -8.96
CA ARG A 96 -3.79 19.04 -9.76
C ARG A 96 -3.82 18.56 -11.20
N TYR A 97 -2.70 18.01 -11.69
CA TYR A 97 -2.62 17.51 -13.05
C TYR A 97 -3.36 16.16 -13.13
N ARG A 98 -4.27 16.04 -14.08
CA ARG A 98 -5.16 14.89 -14.17
C ARG A 98 -4.41 13.66 -14.67
N HIS A 99 -4.60 12.54 -13.98
CA HIS A 99 -4.02 11.27 -14.40
C HIS A 99 -4.47 10.88 -15.81
N GLU A 100 -5.72 11.18 -16.16
CA GLU A 100 -6.30 10.86 -17.46
C GLU A 100 -5.61 11.66 -18.59
N ASP A 101 -5.25 12.91 -18.31
CA ASP A 101 -4.50 13.75 -19.25
C ASP A 101 -3.06 13.25 -19.39
N LEU A 102 -2.42 12.84 -18.29
CA LEU A 102 -1.09 12.24 -18.32
C LEU A 102 -1.06 10.96 -19.17
N CYS A 103 -2.07 10.08 -19.00
CA CYS A 103 -2.20 8.88 -19.82
C CYS A 103 -2.34 9.23 -21.31
N ARG A 104 -3.15 10.25 -21.63
CA ARG A 104 -3.37 10.69 -23.02
C ARG A 104 -2.07 11.20 -23.64
N GLU A 105 -1.33 12.05 -22.94
CA GLU A 105 -0.08 12.63 -23.43
C GLU A 105 1.02 11.57 -23.62
N LEU A 106 1.06 10.53 -22.79
CA LEU A 106 1.98 9.41 -22.94
C LEU A 106 1.52 8.35 -23.95
N GLY A 107 0.39 8.54 -24.63
CA GLY A 107 -0.17 7.57 -25.58
C GLY A 107 -0.67 6.28 -24.91
N LEU A 108 -0.99 6.33 -23.62
CA LEU A 108 -1.49 5.21 -22.82
C LEU A 108 -3.02 5.19 -22.69
N GLY A 109 -3.73 6.09 -23.39
CA GLY A 109 -5.19 6.14 -23.41
C GLY A 109 -5.77 4.84 -23.97
N GLY A 110 -6.38 4.02 -23.10
CA GLY A 110 -7.00 2.74 -23.47
C GLY A 110 -6.50 1.53 -22.70
N ARG A 111 -5.47 1.66 -21.85
CA ARG A 111 -5.08 0.59 -20.92
C ARG A 111 -5.99 0.59 -19.70
N GLU A 112 -6.86 -0.41 -19.58
CA GLU A 112 -7.49 -0.75 -18.29
C GLU A 112 -6.37 -1.01 -17.27
N GLY A 113 -6.37 -0.27 -16.15
CA GLY A 113 -5.31 -0.29 -15.13
C GLY A 113 -4.28 0.87 -15.20
N GLY A 114 -4.14 1.58 -16.32
CA GLY A 114 -3.35 2.83 -16.41
C GLY A 114 -1.82 2.69 -16.23
N LEU A 115 -1.16 3.81 -15.87
CA LEU A 115 0.29 3.95 -15.61
C LEU A 115 0.79 3.18 -14.36
N PHE A 116 -0.12 2.84 -13.46
CA PHE A 116 0.22 2.47 -12.09
C PHE A 116 0.21 0.95 -11.92
N GLY A 117 1.08 0.45 -11.04
CA GLY A 117 0.83 -0.80 -10.34
C GLY A 117 -0.23 -0.58 -9.24
N PRO A 118 -0.06 -1.17 -8.04
CA PRO A 118 -1.08 -1.06 -7.02
C PRO A 118 -1.25 0.37 -6.48
N LEU A 119 -2.48 0.70 -6.11
CA LEU A 119 -2.80 1.95 -5.44
C LEU A 119 -2.53 1.83 -3.93
N VAL A 120 -1.83 2.78 -3.34
CA VAL A 120 -1.66 2.89 -1.88
C VAL A 120 -2.49 4.07 -1.38
N ASN A 121 -3.61 3.79 -0.71
CA ASN A 121 -4.57 4.81 -0.31
C ASN A 121 -4.56 5.05 1.21
N PHE A 122 -4.49 6.31 1.60
CA PHE A 122 -4.53 6.72 3.01
C PHE A 122 -5.84 7.45 3.29
N MET A 123 -6.70 6.83 4.07
CA MET A 123 -7.98 7.42 4.47
C MET A 123 -7.82 8.10 5.84
N PRO A 124 -8.33 9.33 6.00
CA PRO A 124 -8.33 9.98 7.32
C PRO A 124 -9.19 9.19 8.30
N TYR A 125 -8.94 9.37 9.60
CA TYR A 125 -9.90 8.95 10.61
C TYR A 125 -11.19 9.78 10.45
N GLU A 126 -12.30 9.10 10.18
CA GLU A 126 -13.61 9.74 10.23
C GLU A 126 -14.03 9.89 11.69
N ARG A 127 -14.38 11.12 12.08
CA ARG A 127 -14.82 11.40 13.46
C ARG A 127 -16.10 10.63 13.77
N ASP A 128 -16.25 10.26 15.03
CA ASP A 128 -17.50 9.72 15.54
C ASP A 128 -18.64 10.72 15.27
N LEU A 129 -19.75 10.21 14.75
CA LEU A 129 -20.94 11.00 14.50
C LEU A 129 -21.73 11.09 15.81
N ASP A 130 -22.12 12.31 16.18
CA ASP A 130 -23.05 12.55 17.29
C ASP A 130 -24.32 13.22 16.77
N PHE A 131 -25.46 12.62 17.07
CA PHE A 131 -26.77 13.13 16.74
C PHE A 131 -27.54 13.49 18.02
N GLY A 132 -27.00 14.43 18.80
CA GLY A 132 -27.61 14.88 20.06
C GLY A 132 -27.47 13.85 21.18
N GLY A 133 -26.27 13.27 21.33
CA GLY A 133 -25.98 12.19 22.28
C GLY A 133 -26.22 10.79 21.73
N ALA A 134 -26.78 10.66 20.53
CA ALA A 134 -26.88 9.38 19.82
C ALA A 134 -25.64 9.16 18.96
N ALA A 135 -24.85 8.13 19.30
CA ALA A 135 -23.67 7.75 18.55
C ALA A 135 -24.04 7.17 17.17
N GLY A 136 -23.45 7.70 16.11
CA GLY A 136 -23.56 7.20 14.75
C GLY A 136 -22.28 6.51 14.30
N ARG A 137 -22.44 5.43 13.51
CA ARG A 137 -21.32 4.68 12.92
C ARG A 137 -21.38 4.74 11.41
N VAL A 138 -20.29 5.17 10.78
CA VAL A 138 -20.14 5.09 9.32
C VAL A 138 -19.63 3.70 8.96
N THR A 139 -20.22 3.10 7.92
CA THR A 139 -19.74 1.85 7.32
C THR A 139 -19.73 2.05 5.82
N ASN A 140 -18.53 2.05 5.23
CA ASN A 140 -18.39 2.08 3.79
C ASN A 140 -18.80 0.71 3.23
N LEU A 141 -19.81 0.70 2.36
CA LEU A 141 -20.33 -0.51 1.73
C LEU A 141 -19.64 -0.81 0.38
N ALA A 142 -19.10 0.21 -0.28
CA ALA A 142 -18.43 0.10 -1.56
C ALA A 142 -17.53 1.32 -1.81
N SER A 143 -16.25 1.06 -2.08
CA SER A 143 -15.26 2.09 -2.43
C SER A 143 -15.18 2.38 -3.94
N GLY A 144 -15.95 1.66 -4.75
CA GLY A 144 -15.81 1.61 -6.20
C GLY A 144 -14.79 0.55 -6.65
N PRO A 145 -14.74 0.23 -7.96
CA PRO A 145 -13.84 -0.79 -8.48
C PRO A 145 -12.38 -0.32 -8.39
N ALA A 146 -11.50 -1.21 -7.90
CA ALA A 146 -10.06 -1.01 -8.02
C ALA A 146 -9.64 -1.22 -9.49
N PRO A 147 -8.77 -0.36 -10.08
CA PRO A 147 -8.29 -0.56 -11.45
C PRO A 147 -7.53 -1.87 -11.63
N ASP A 148 -6.74 -2.24 -10.61
CA ASP A 148 -6.00 -3.50 -10.52
C ASP A 148 -6.04 -4.01 -9.07
N LEU A 149 -5.11 -3.55 -8.22
CA LEU A 149 -5.07 -3.84 -6.79
C LEU A 149 -4.92 -2.54 -6.00
N SER A 150 -5.62 -2.43 -4.87
CA SER A 150 -5.51 -1.30 -3.94
C SER A 150 -5.23 -1.80 -2.53
N VAL A 151 -4.32 -1.11 -1.86
CA VAL A 151 -4.00 -1.26 -0.45
C VAL A 151 -4.41 0.04 0.24
N ALA A 152 -5.51 -0.01 1.00
CA ALA A 152 -6.02 1.14 1.73
C ALA A 152 -5.76 0.99 3.24
N VAL A 153 -5.43 2.11 3.90
CA VAL A 153 -5.26 2.17 5.36
C VAL A 153 -5.98 3.39 5.88
N SER A 154 -6.89 3.18 6.84
CA SER A 154 -7.50 4.27 7.59
C SER A 154 -6.63 4.69 8.76
N GLY A 155 -6.48 5.97 9.01
CA GLY A 155 -5.93 6.48 10.27
C GLY A 155 -6.86 6.18 11.45
N ARG A 156 -6.31 6.19 12.66
CA ARG A 156 -7.05 6.15 13.91
C ARG A 156 -7.07 7.53 14.57
N ALA A 157 -7.94 7.72 15.56
CA ALA A 157 -8.06 8.97 16.31
C ALA A 157 -6.74 9.42 16.96
N ASP A 158 -5.89 8.46 17.35
CA ASP A 158 -4.56 8.67 17.94
C ASP A 158 -3.45 8.91 16.89
N GLY A 159 -3.81 8.98 15.59
CA GLY A 159 -2.87 9.16 14.48
C GLY A 159 -2.14 7.88 14.05
N SER A 160 -2.34 6.76 14.75
CA SER A 160 -1.72 5.48 14.41
C SER A 160 -2.39 4.82 13.18
N PRO A 161 -1.70 3.90 12.48
CA PRO A 161 -2.27 3.19 11.34
C PRO A 161 -3.43 2.28 11.78
N GLY A 162 -4.46 2.19 10.94
CA GLY A 162 -5.55 1.24 11.05
C GLY A 162 -5.20 -0.14 10.46
N ALA A 163 -6.22 -0.90 10.08
CA ALA A 163 -6.01 -2.16 9.35
C ALA A 163 -5.74 -1.88 7.86
N LEU A 164 -4.95 -2.75 7.22
CA LEU A 164 -4.86 -2.80 5.77
C LEU A 164 -6.18 -3.37 5.22
N VAL A 165 -6.72 -2.71 4.21
CA VAL A 165 -7.88 -3.16 3.42
C VAL A 165 -7.39 -3.37 1.99
N PHE A 166 -7.73 -4.53 1.42
CA PHE A 166 -7.33 -4.89 0.06
C PHE A 166 -8.57 -4.98 -0.80
N ASP A 167 -8.58 -4.20 -1.88
CA ASP A 167 -9.58 -4.25 -2.93
C ASP A 167 -8.87 -4.57 -4.25
N ALA A 168 -9.51 -5.35 -5.13
CA ALA A 168 -8.93 -5.68 -6.41
C ALA A 168 -10.00 -5.82 -7.49
N ASN A 169 -9.58 -5.69 -8.75
CA ASN A 169 -10.40 -5.97 -9.91
C ASN A 169 -10.69 -7.49 -9.96
N PRO A 170 -11.95 -7.93 -9.84
CA PRO A 170 -12.29 -9.36 -9.84
C PRO A 170 -12.05 -10.05 -11.19
N GLU A 171 -11.87 -9.29 -12.28
CA GLU A 171 -11.50 -9.83 -13.59
C GLU A 171 -10.00 -10.17 -13.69
N LEU A 172 -9.18 -9.56 -12.83
CA LEU A 172 -7.72 -9.74 -12.79
C LEU A 172 -7.24 -10.59 -11.61
N HIS A 173 -7.99 -10.57 -10.50
CA HIS A 173 -7.64 -11.25 -9.24
C HIS A 173 -8.80 -12.08 -8.71
N ASP A 174 -8.53 -13.33 -8.36
CA ASP A 174 -9.47 -14.14 -7.59
C ASP A 174 -9.35 -13.87 -6.07
N ALA A 175 -10.36 -14.30 -5.31
CA ALA A 175 -10.41 -14.09 -3.87
C ALA A 175 -9.25 -14.76 -3.11
N HIS A 176 -8.73 -15.87 -3.63
CA HIS A 176 -7.63 -16.60 -3.00
C HIS A 176 -6.30 -15.83 -3.18
N GLY A 177 -6.02 -15.37 -4.39
CA GLY A 177 -4.88 -14.53 -4.74
C GLY A 177 -4.89 -13.21 -3.97
N LEU A 178 -6.06 -12.57 -3.85
CA LEU A 178 -6.20 -11.34 -3.05
C LEU A 178 -5.89 -11.58 -1.57
N ALA A 179 -6.45 -12.63 -0.97
CA ALA A 179 -6.18 -12.99 0.42
C ALA A 179 -4.69 -13.33 0.64
N LEU A 180 -4.07 -13.95 -0.36
CA LEU A 180 -2.65 -14.27 -0.36
C LEU A 180 -1.77 -13.03 -0.41
N HIS A 181 -2.06 -12.08 -1.31
CA HIS A 181 -1.38 -10.78 -1.35
C HIS A 181 -1.54 -10.02 -0.04
N ALA A 182 -2.75 -10.02 0.54
CA ALA A 182 -3.02 -9.37 1.81
C ALA A 182 -2.15 -9.94 2.95
N ALA A 183 -2.07 -11.27 3.04
CA ALA A 183 -1.26 -11.92 4.06
C ALA A 183 0.25 -11.71 3.85
N ARG A 184 0.73 -11.82 2.61
CA ARG A 184 2.14 -11.60 2.26
C ARG A 184 2.57 -10.17 2.53
N LEU A 185 1.82 -9.16 2.06
CA LEU A 185 2.16 -7.76 2.29
C LEU A 185 2.12 -7.43 3.78
N ALA A 186 1.11 -7.89 4.52
CA ALA A 186 1.04 -7.67 5.97
C ALA A 186 2.23 -8.27 6.72
N ALA A 187 2.69 -9.47 6.33
CA ALA A 187 3.86 -10.11 6.92
C ALA A 187 5.17 -9.43 6.49
N PHE A 188 5.26 -9.02 5.22
CA PHE A 188 6.40 -8.29 4.67
C PHE A 188 6.61 -6.96 5.38
N VAL A 189 5.55 -6.16 5.53
CA VAL A 189 5.57 -4.88 6.26
C VAL A 189 6.01 -5.09 7.71
N GLN A 190 5.53 -6.12 8.38
CA GLN A 190 5.94 -6.44 9.76
C GLN A 190 7.44 -6.77 9.86
N ARG A 191 7.94 -7.64 8.97
CA ARG A 191 9.37 -8.00 8.93
C ARG A 191 10.24 -6.80 8.63
N ALA A 192 9.87 -6.01 7.63
CA ALA A 192 10.61 -4.85 7.20
C ALA A 192 10.62 -3.75 8.29
N ALA A 193 9.51 -3.54 8.99
CA ALA A 193 9.45 -2.60 10.11
C ALA A 193 10.24 -3.08 11.34
N ALA A 194 10.27 -4.39 11.62
CA ALA A 194 11.03 -4.96 12.74
C ALA A 194 12.55 -4.89 12.53
N SER A 195 13.02 -4.83 11.28
CA SER A 195 14.45 -4.71 10.95
C SER A 195 14.65 -3.82 9.72
N PRO A 196 14.52 -2.49 9.86
CA PRO A 196 14.50 -1.59 8.69
C PRO A 196 15.81 -1.52 7.89
N GLY A 197 16.92 -1.99 8.48
CA GLY A 197 18.22 -2.09 7.81
C GLY A 197 18.44 -3.39 7.02
N THR A 198 17.50 -4.33 7.03
CA THR A 198 17.61 -5.56 6.22
C THR A 198 17.42 -5.22 4.73
N PRO A 199 18.31 -5.70 3.83
CA PRO A 199 18.14 -5.52 2.39
C PRO A 199 16.81 -6.10 1.88
N VAL A 200 16.18 -5.42 0.93
CA VAL A 200 14.90 -5.82 0.33
C VAL A 200 14.96 -7.24 -0.24
N GLY A 201 16.09 -7.62 -0.86
CA GLY A 201 16.34 -8.95 -1.42
C GLY A 201 16.31 -10.07 -0.39
N ASP A 202 16.67 -9.78 0.86
CA ASP A 202 16.80 -10.74 1.95
C ASP A 202 15.51 -10.88 2.76
N LEU A 203 14.56 -9.96 2.60
CA LEU A 203 13.25 -10.06 3.22
C LEU A 203 12.46 -11.24 2.63
N ASP A 204 11.99 -12.12 3.53
CA ASP A 204 11.10 -13.21 3.16
C ASP A 204 9.79 -12.63 2.62
N LEU A 205 9.35 -13.15 1.47
CA LEU A 205 8.12 -12.75 0.80
C LEU A 205 6.93 -13.55 1.29
N LEU A 206 7.16 -14.80 1.71
CA LEU A 206 6.09 -15.74 2.00
C LEU A 206 5.36 -15.35 3.29
N ALA A 207 4.05 -15.56 3.29
CA ALA A 207 3.29 -15.58 4.52
C ALA A 207 3.67 -16.84 5.33
N PRO A 208 3.60 -16.79 6.68
CA PRO A 208 3.97 -17.93 7.52
C PRO A 208 3.30 -19.26 7.14
N TYR A 209 2.00 -19.22 6.76
CA TYR A 209 1.26 -20.41 6.37
C TYR A 209 1.71 -21.00 5.02
N GLU A 210 2.15 -20.16 4.08
CA GLU A 210 2.63 -20.62 2.78
C GLU A 210 3.93 -21.38 2.91
N ARG A 211 4.83 -20.86 3.75
CA ARG A 211 6.11 -21.51 4.04
C ARG A 211 5.88 -22.89 4.63
N ALA A 212 4.96 -23.01 5.59
CA ALA A 212 4.59 -24.31 6.15
C ALA A 212 4.01 -25.26 5.09
N THR A 213 3.12 -24.78 4.22
CA THR A 213 2.49 -25.58 3.16
C THR A 213 3.51 -26.07 2.12
N LEU A 214 4.43 -25.20 1.70
CA LEU A 214 5.48 -25.54 0.74
C LEU A 214 6.51 -26.53 1.32
N LEU A 215 6.82 -26.43 2.61
CA LEU A 215 7.71 -27.37 3.30
C LEU A 215 7.06 -28.76 3.46
N VAL A 216 5.76 -28.83 3.74
CA VAL A 216 5.01 -30.10 3.80
C VAL A 216 4.89 -30.75 2.42
N ARG A 217 4.64 -29.97 1.37
CA ARG A 217 4.54 -30.49 -0.02
C ARG A 217 5.89 -30.94 -0.60
N ARG A 218 7.01 -30.49 -0.04
CA ARG A 218 8.37 -30.83 -0.48
C ARG A 218 9.01 -31.98 0.32
N ALA A 219 8.42 -32.40 1.44
CA ALA A 219 8.84 -33.64 2.09
C ALA A 219 8.51 -34.81 1.13
N PRO A 220 9.49 -35.57 0.62
CA PRO A 220 9.16 -36.79 -0.11
C PRO A 220 8.44 -37.72 0.86
N ALA A 221 7.45 -38.46 0.35
CA ALA A 221 7.03 -39.70 1.01
C ALA A 221 8.32 -40.44 1.37
N ALA A 222 8.52 -40.70 2.67
CA ALA A 222 9.63 -41.52 3.12
C ALA A 222 9.66 -42.74 2.21
N ALA A 223 10.82 -42.96 1.58
CA ALA A 223 11.06 -44.17 0.83
C ALA A 223 10.88 -45.33 1.81
N ASP A 224 9.69 -45.92 1.82
CA ASP A 224 9.44 -47.21 2.45
C ASP A 224 10.21 -48.22 1.62
N GLY A 225 11.40 -48.55 2.11
CA GLY A 225 12.15 -49.69 1.62
C GLY A 225 11.43 -50.98 1.99
N VAL A 226 11.17 -51.81 0.98
CA VAL A 226 11.29 -53.28 0.99
C VAL A 226 11.74 -53.71 -0.41
#